data_AF-A0A381VDV5-F1
#
_entry.id   AF-A0A381VDV5-F1
#
_cell.length_a   1.000
_cell.length_b   1.000
_cell.length_c   1.000
_cell.angle_alpha   90.00
_cell.angle_beta   90.00
_cell.angle_gamma   90.00
#
_symmetry.space_group_name_H-M   'P 1'
#
loop_
_entity.id
_entity.type
_entity.pdbx_description
1 polymer ?
#
loop_
_entity_poly.entity_id
_entity_poly.type
_entity_poly.pdbx_seq_one_letter_code
_entity_poly.pdbx_strand_id
1 'polypeptide(L)'
;VNHRIFSADGAVIAWGANPRILVFDAHPERMTNGPEALAVLGQPDFTTRELGAIGPNRLGSRGSAVLDERHQRLFVADGFNKRIMVWDVHPDRLTETPDAMAVIGQDDFFSKEQQSGQARLGNPSSLHYDIGTDRLFVSDAVNNRILVFDVSSE
;
A
#
# COMPACT_ATOMS: atom_id res chain seq x y z
N VAL A 1 -7.55 8.61 10.48
CA VAL A 1 -7.90 9.76 9.60
C VAL A 1 -9.28 9.55 9.04
N ASN A 2 -10.11 10.60 8.98
CA ASN A 2 -11.49 10.51 8.47
C ASN A 2 -12.28 9.33 9.04
N HIS A 3 -12.01 9.01 10.31
CA HIS A 3 -12.58 7.87 11.00
C HIS A 3 -12.43 6.53 10.27
N ARG A 4 -11.29 6.28 9.64
CA ARG A 4 -10.98 5.00 8.99
C ARG A 4 -9.75 4.32 9.58
N ILE A 5 -9.78 2.99 9.59
CA ILE A 5 -8.65 2.12 9.92
C ILE A 5 -8.28 1.32 8.67
N PHE A 6 -6.99 1.27 8.36
CA PHE A 6 -6.42 0.44 7.30
C PHE A 6 -5.70 -0.73 7.95
N SER A 7 -6.28 -1.92 7.86
CA SER A 7 -5.74 -3.14 8.46
C SER A 7 -5.11 -4.02 7.41
N ALA A 8 -3.80 -4.28 7.53
CA ALA A 8 -3.18 -5.36 6.78
C ALA A 8 -3.76 -6.70 7.23
N ASP A 9 -4.24 -7.52 6.29
CA ASP A 9 -4.75 -8.86 6.57
C ASP A 9 -3.80 -9.90 5.97
N GLY A 10 -3.23 -10.72 6.85
CA GLY A 10 -2.22 -11.73 6.57
C GLY A 10 -2.77 -13.12 6.32
N ALA A 11 -2.23 -13.82 5.32
CA ALA A 11 -2.42 -15.26 5.19
C ALA A 11 -1.56 -16.02 6.21
N VAL A 12 -2.13 -17.01 6.90
CA VAL A 12 -1.51 -17.85 7.95
C VAL A 12 -0.46 -18.84 7.41
N ILE A 13 0.11 -18.59 6.23
CA ILE A 13 1.22 -19.41 5.72
C ILE A 13 2.55 -18.92 6.29
N ALA A 14 3.52 -19.84 6.41
CA ALA A 14 4.80 -19.73 7.13
C ALA A 14 5.70 -18.50 6.82
N TRP A 15 5.29 -17.66 5.87
CA TRP A 15 6.01 -16.48 5.39
C TRP A 15 5.32 -15.14 5.71
N GLY A 16 4.13 -15.14 6.32
CA GLY A 16 3.47 -13.93 6.83
C GLY A 16 3.13 -12.87 5.76
N ALA A 17 2.77 -13.30 4.56
CA ALA A 17 2.36 -12.39 3.48
C ALA A 17 0.98 -11.77 3.79
N ASN A 18 0.88 -10.45 3.68
CA ASN A 18 -0.33 -9.64 3.81
C ASN A 18 -0.77 -9.14 2.44
N PRO A 19 -1.38 -9.97 1.58
CA PRO A 19 -1.64 -9.59 0.20
C PRO A 19 -2.86 -8.67 0.06
N ARG A 20 -3.42 -8.16 1.17
CA ARG A 20 -4.53 -7.21 1.14
C ARG A 20 -4.56 -6.27 2.34
N ILE A 21 -5.16 -5.11 2.12
CA ILE A 21 -5.48 -4.15 3.17
C ILE A 21 -7.00 -3.99 3.19
N LEU A 22 -7.61 -4.22 4.35
CA LEU A 22 -9.03 -3.96 4.59
C LEU A 22 -9.20 -2.55 5.17
N VAL A 23 -10.19 -1.83 4.66
CA VAL A 23 -10.55 -0.49 5.15
C VAL A 23 -11.82 -0.63 5.98
N PHE A 24 -11.79 -0.17 7.22
CA PHE A 24 -12.94 -0.16 8.10
C PHE A 24 -13.34 1.26 8.45
N ASP A 25 -14.63 1.46 8.65
CA ASP A 25 -15.09 2.61 9.41
C ASP A 25 -14.74 2.43 10.88
N ALA A 26 -14.32 3.53 11.50
CA ALA A 26 -13.91 3.64 12.89
C ALA A 26 -14.46 4.92 13.52
N HIS A 27 -15.62 5.40 13.06
CA HIS A 27 -16.25 6.57 13.65
C HIS A 27 -16.85 6.19 15.01
N PRO A 28 -16.52 6.89 16.11
CA PRO A 28 -16.85 6.45 17.46
C PRO A 28 -18.33 6.11 17.70
N GLU A 29 -19.23 6.81 17.01
CA GLU A 29 -20.69 6.65 17.18
C GLU A 29 -21.31 5.53 16.34
N ARG A 30 -20.58 4.98 15.36
CA ARG A 30 -21.09 3.97 14.40
C ARG A 30 -20.20 2.73 14.33
N MET A 31 -19.10 2.70 15.09
CA MET A 31 -18.25 1.55 15.26
C MET A 31 -18.99 0.45 16.04
N THR A 32 -19.03 -0.75 15.48
CA THR A 32 -19.61 -1.94 16.10
C THR A 32 -18.62 -3.09 16.10
N ASN A 33 -18.89 -4.15 16.88
CA ASN A 33 -18.11 -5.38 16.80
C ASN A 33 -18.39 -6.10 15.47
N GLY A 34 -17.33 -6.61 14.83
CA GLY A 34 -17.40 -7.31 13.55
C GLY A 34 -17.98 -6.47 12.41
N PRO A 35 -17.52 -5.23 12.19
CA PRO A 35 -18.02 -4.42 11.09
C PRO A 35 -17.57 -5.02 9.75
N GLU A 36 -18.40 -4.90 8.73
CA GLU A 36 -18.00 -5.19 7.36
C GLU A 36 -16.93 -4.18 6.89
N ALA A 37 -15.98 -4.65 6.08
CA ALA A 37 -14.98 -3.78 5.48
C ALA A 37 -15.62 -2.91 4.38
N LEU A 38 -15.23 -1.64 4.32
CA LEU A 38 -15.64 -0.70 3.28
C LEU A 38 -14.95 -0.97 1.94
N ALA A 39 -13.71 -1.47 2.00
CA ALA A 39 -12.90 -1.75 0.81
C ALA A 39 -11.82 -2.78 1.11
N VAL A 40 -11.34 -3.43 0.05
CA VAL A 40 -10.19 -4.33 0.03
C VAL A 40 -9.21 -3.86 -1.06
N LEU A 41 -8.03 -3.47 -0.63
CA LEU A 41 -6.95 -3.02 -1.52
C LEU A 41 -6.00 -4.19 -1.75
N GLY A 42 -5.57 -4.38 -3.01
CA GLY A 42 -4.59 -5.40 -3.38
C GLY A 42 -5.15 -6.80 -3.69
N GLN A 43 -6.48 -6.97 -3.72
CA GLN A 43 -7.17 -8.17 -4.18
C GLN A 43 -8.40 -7.78 -5.01
N PRO A 44 -8.90 -8.67 -5.90
CA PRO A 44 -10.05 -8.35 -6.76
C PRO A 44 -11.38 -8.29 -6.02
N ASP A 45 -11.45 -8.87 -4.82
CA ASP A 45 -12.65 -8.99 -4.00
C ASP A 45 -12.27 -9.35 -2.55
N PHE A 46 -13.27 -9.37 -1.66
CA PHE A 46 -13.11 -9.60 -0.22
C PHE A 46 -12.77 -11.05 0.16
N THR A 47 -12.81 -11.99 -0.77
CA THR A 47 -12.63 -13.43 -0.54
C THR A 47 -11.33 -13.98 -1.14
N THR A 48 -10.86 -13.40 -2.24
CA THR A 48 -9.63 -13.81 -2.90
C THR A 48 -8.40 -13.51 -2.04
N ARG A 49 -7.46 -14.47 -2.01
CA ARG A 49 -6.21 -14.41 -1.23
C ARG A 49 -5.02 -14.88 -2.08
N GLU A 50 -4.91 -14.37 -3.30
CA GLU A 50 -3.83 -14.74 -4.20
C GLU A 50 -2.52 -14.07 -3.79
N LEU A 51 -1.44 -14.85 -3.74
CA LEU A 51 -0.12 -14.39 -3.32
C LEU A 51 0.78 -14.15 -4.53
N GLY A 52 1.57 -13.08 -4.49
CA GLY A 52 2.53 -12.77 -5.54
C GLY A 52 1.90 -12.32 -6.87
N ALA A 53 0.61 -12.02 -6.85
CA ALA A 53 -0.09 -11.44 -7.98
C ALA A 53 0.47 -10.04 -8.32
N ILE A 54 0.38 -9.69 -9.59
CA ILE A 54 0.81 -8.41 -10.16
C ILE A 54 -0.38 -7.75 -10.87
N GLY A 55 -0.35 -6.43 -10.98
CA GLY A 55 -1.46 -5.61 -11.48
C GLY A 55 -1.79 -4.43 -10.56
N PRO A 56 -2.69 -3.54 -11.01
CA PRO A 56 -3.03 -2.30 -10.31
C PRO A 56 -3.82 -2.53 -9.01
N ASN A 57 -4.57 -3.63 -8.90
CA ASN A 57 -5.29 -4.05 -7.68
C ASN A 57 -4.74 -5.37 -7.12
N ARG A 58 -3.42 -5.58 -7.18
CA ARG A 58 -2.75 -6.79 -6.69
C ARG A 58 -1.56 -6.46 -5.80
N LEU A 59 -1.47 -7.12 -4.65
CA LEU A 59 -0.30 -7.07 -3.76
C LEU A 59 0.37 -8.43 -3.66
N GLY A 60 1.70 -8.45 -3.79
CA GLY A 60 2.52 -9.62 -3.47
C GLY A 60 2.82 -9.70 -1.97
N SER A 61 3.12 -8.54 -1.36
CA SER A 61 3.32 -8.23 0.06
C SER A 61 4.56 -8.77 0.77
N ARG A 62 5.29 -7.85 1.44
CA ARG A 62 6.13 -8.01 2.64
C ARG A 62 6.64 -6.60 3.00
N GLY A 63 5.74 -5.74 3.44
CA GLY A 63 6.04 -4.34 3.71
C GLY A 63 4.96 -3.63 4.51
N SER A 64 5.25 -2.41 4.91
CA SER A 64 4.39 -1.52 5.69
C SER A 64 3.52 -0.64 4.79
N ALA A 65 2.51 -0.01 5.39
CA ALA A 65 1.73 1.05 4.76
C ALA A 65 1.86 2.33 5.57
N VAL A 66 1.84 3.49 4.90
CA VAL A 66 1.80 4.81 5.52
C VAL A 66 0.78 5.68 4.80
N LEU A 67 0.03 6.47 5.56
CA LEU A 67 -1.03 7.33 5.07
C LEU A 67 -0.52 8.78 4.93
N ASP A 68 -0.75 9.36 3.77
CA ASP A 68 -0.76 10.80 3.59
C ASP A 68 -2.17 11.32 3.88
N GLU A 69 -2.31 11.96 5.04
CA GLU A 69 -3.58 12.47 5.53
C GLU A 69 -4.03 13.73 4.79
N ARG A 70 -3.12 14.47 4.16
CA ARG A 70 -3.44 15.73 3.47
C ARG A 70 -4.05 15.45 2.11
N HIS A 71 -3.43 14.60 1.30
CA HIS A 71 -3.89 14.28 -0.04
C HIS A 71 -4.69 12.97 -0.12
N GLN A 72 -4.89 12.31 1.03
CA GLN A 72 -5.63 11.05 1.15
C GLN A 72 -5.03 9.95 0.27
N ARG A 73 -3.71 9.76 0.35
CA ARG A 73 -2.99 8.70 -0.38
C ARG A 73 -2.46 7.66 0.57
N LEU A 74 -2.70 6.38 0.28
CA LEU A 74 -2.09 5.28 1.01
C LEU A 74 -0.91 4.72 0.22
N PHE A 75 0.29 4.87 0.77
CA PHE A 75 1.50 4.25 0.24
C PHE A 75 1.70 2.88 0.89
N VAL A 76 1.90 1.85 0.08
CA VAL A 76 2.06 0.47 0.56
C VAL A 76 3.31 -0.15 -0.06
N ALA A 77 4.23 -0.61 0.77
CA ALA A 77 5.40 -1.34 0.32
C ALA A 77 5.00 -2.77 -0.10
N ASP A 78 5.00 -3.01 -1.41
CA ASP A 78 4.77 -4.32 -2.01
C ASP A 78 6.11 -5.01 -2.26
N GLY A 79 6.78 -5.35 -1.15
CA GLY A 79 8.19 -5.76 -1.14
C GLY A 79 8.53 -6.96 -2.04
N PHE A 80 7.63 -7.94 -2.15
CA PHE A 80 7.82 -9.08 -3.05
C PHE A 80 7.81 -8.67 -4.52
N ASN A 81 6.98 -7.69 -4.87
CA ASN A 81 6.92 -7.14 -6.22
C ASN A 81 7.82 -5.93 -6.44
N LYS A 82 8.74 -5.64 -5.50
CA LYS A 82 9.83 -4.65 -5.69
C LYS A 82 9.30 -3.24 -5.99
N ARG A 83 8.17 -2.88 -5.40
CA ARG A 83 7.45 -1.64 -5.70
C ARG A 83 6.74 -1.06 -4.48
N ILE A 84 6.34 0.21 -4.59
CA ILE A 84 5.38 0.84 -3.69
C ILE A 84 4.13 1.12 -4.50
N MET A 85 2.99 0.70 -3.99
CA MET A 85 1.67 0.97 -4.56
C MET A 85 1.07 2.20 -3.89
N VAL A 86 0.43 3.06 -4.68
CA VAL A 86 -0.22 4.29 -4.19
C VAL A 86 -1.70 4.21 -4.51
N TRP A 87 -2.54 4.26 -3.47
CA TRP A 87 -4.00 4.33 -3.62
C TRP A 87 -4.52 5.70 -3.21
N ASP A 88 -5.53 6.17 -3.93
CA ASP A 88 -6.43 7.20 -3.43
C ASP A 88 -7.43 6.59 -2.45
N VAL A 89 -7.40 7.07 -1.21
CA VAL A 89 -8.26 6.59 -0.13
C VAL A 89 -9.21 7.68 0.37
N HIS A 90 -9.40 8.74 -0.42
CA HIS A 90 -10.32 9.82 -0.11
C HIS A 90 -11.74 9.27 0.13
N PRO A 91 -12.46 9.74 1.16
CA PRO A 91 -13.78 9.20 1.51
C PRO A 91 -14.79 9.11 0.38
N ASP A 92 -14.86 10.17 -0.43
CA ASP A 92 -15.82 10.29 -1.52
C ASP A 92 -15.40 9.57 -2.82
N ARG A 93 -14.17 9.07 -2.91
CA ARG A 93 -13.61 8.46 -4.13
C ARG A 93 -13.24 6.98 -3.95
N LEU A 94 -13.15 6.51 -2.71
CA LEU A 94 -12.82 5.12 -2.40
C LEU A 94 -13.96 4.18 -2.85
N THR A 95 -13.64 3.24 -3.72
CA THR A 95 -14.52 2.13 -4.11
C THR A 95 -14.15 0.86 -3.34
N GLU A 96 -14.96 -0.20 -3.46
CA GLU A 96 -14.73 -1.45 -2.72
C GLU A 96 -13.42 -2.15 -3.12
N THR A 97 -13.03 -2.10 -4.40
CA THR A 97 -11.86 -2.81 -4.94
C THR A 97 -11.04 -1.90 -5.86
N PRO A 98 -10.44 -0.82 -5.34
CA PRO A 98 -9.84 0.22 -6.16
C PRO A 98 -8.52 -0.25 -6.78
N ASP A 99 -8.30 0.14 -8.02
CA ASP A 99 -6.98 0.13 -8.63
C ASP A 99 -6.08 1.19 -7.97
N ALA A 100 -4.79 0.87 -7.83
CA ALA A 100 -3.79 1.86 -7.43
C ALA A 100 -3.66 2.94 -8.52
N MET A 101 -3.48 4.18 -8.09
CA MET A 101 -3.32 5.33 -8.99
C MET A 101 -1.90 5.51 -9.48
N ALA A 102 -0.91 4.98 -8.75
CA ALA A 102 0.49 5.05 -9.14
C ALA A 102 1.31 3.88 -8.56
N VAL A 103 2.47 3.66 -9.17
CA VAL A 103 3.50 2.73 -8.71
C VAL A 103 4.85 3.45 -8.67
N ILE A 104 5.60 3.25 -7.59
CA ILE A 104 6.97 3.78 -7.43
C ILE A 104 7.92 2.58 -7.38
N GLY A 105 9.07 2.71 -8.05
CA GLY A 105 10.12 1.69 -8.05
C GLY A 105 10.11 0.73 -9.24
N GLN A 106 9.06 0.78 -10.08
CA GLN A 106 8.86 -0.03 -11.28
C GLN A 106 8.30 0.84 -12.41
N ASP A 107 8.39 0.38 -13.66
CA ASP A 107 7.90 1.12 -14.83
C ASP A 107 6.38 1.07 -14.99
N ASP A 108 5.75 0.00 -14.49
CA ASP A 108 4.32 -0.22 -14.57
C ASP A 108 3.83 -1.14 -13.44
N PHE A 109 2.52 -1.43 -13.43
CA PHE A 109 1.89 -2.31 -12.45
C PHE A 109 2.14 -3.81 -12.69
N PHE A 110 2.86 -4.20 -13.74
CA PHE A 110 3.10 -5.60 -14.12
C PHE A 110 4.57 -6.03 -13.93
N SER A 111 5.47 -5.05 -13.83
CA SER A 111 6.89 -5.24 -13.57
C SER A 111 7.17 -5.50 -12.10
N LYS A 112 8.10 -6.41 -11.81
CA LYS A 112 8.49 -6.80 -10.45
C LYS A 112 9.96 -7.18 -10.30
N GLU A 113 10.80 -6.73 -11.23
CA GLU A 113 12.20 -7.09 -11.24
C GLU A 113 12.96 -6.33 -10.15
N GLN A 114 13.89 -7.02 -9.49
CA GLN A 114 14.78 -6.35 -8.55
C GLN A 114 15.73 -5.44 -9.35
N GLN A 115 15.72 -4.15 -9.02
CA GLN A 115 16.52 -3.15 -9.71
C GLN A 115 17.17 -2.19 -8.71
N SER A 116 18.20 -1.48 -9.15
CA SER A 116 18.84 -0.39 -8.42
C SER A 116 18.96 0.84 -9.33
N GLY A 117 19.19 2.01 -8.73
CA GLY A 117 19.12 3.30 -9.41
C GLY A 117 18.27 4.30 -8.65
N GLN A 118 18.09 5.52 -9.20
CA GLN A 118 17.40 6.61 -8.50
C GLN A 118 15.91 6.31 -8.28
N ALA A 119 15.24 5.68 -9.25
CA ALA A 119 13.81 5.41 -9.23
C ALA A 119 13.45 3.91 -9.12
N ARG A 120 14.38 3.08 -8.67
CA ARG A 120 14.27 1.61 -8.66
C ARG A 120 14.37 1.03 -7.27
N LEU A 121 13.70 -0.09 -7.02
CA LEU A 121 13.67 -0.73 -5.70
C LEU A 121 14.04 -2.22 -5.80
N GLY A 122 14.65 -2.74 -4.74
CA GLY A 122 15.08 -4.13 -4.64
C GLY A 122 14.36 -4.93 -3.55
N ASN A 123 13.88 -4.30 -2.48
CA ASN A 123 12.86 -4.85 -1.58
C ASN A 123 12.36 -3.75 -0.63
N PRO A 124 11.39 -2.91 -1.04
CA PRO A 124 10.85 -1.91 -0.15
C PRO A 124 10.12 -2.58 1.01
N SER A 125 10.36 -2.11 2.23
CA SER A 125 9.79 -2.71 3.45
C SER A 125 9.13 -1.66 4.34
N SER A 126 9.93 -0.84 5.01
CA SER A 126 9.44 0.23 5.89
C SER A 126 9.28 1.54 5.13
N LEU A 127 8.17 2.24 5.41
CA LEU A 127 7.84 3.53 4.83
C LEU A 127 7.65 4.57 5.93
N HIS A 128 8.06 5.80 5.65
CA HIS A 128 7.70 6.97 6.44
C HIS A 128 7.36 8.12 5.50
N TYR A 129 6.21 8.76 5.72
CA TYR A 129 5.78 9.93 4.96
C TYR A 129 5.87 11.17 5.84
N ASP A 130 6.62 12.16 5.37
CA ASP A 130 6.73 13.47 6.01
C ASP A 130 5.74 14.44 5.36
N ILE A 131 4.65 14.70 6.09
CA ILE A 131 3.57 15.63 5.69
C ILE A 131 4.03 17.10 5.61
N GLY A 132 5.14 17.46 6.25
CA GLY A 132 5.69 18.82 6.23
C GLY A 132 6.43 19.14 4.93
N THR A 133 6.99 18.12 4.27
CA THR A 133 7.83 18.28 3.08
C THR A 133 7.38 17.46 1.87
N ASP A 134 6.28 16.72 1.99
CA ASP A 134 5.78 15.80 0.97
C ASP A 134 6.83 14.78 0.52
N ARG A 135 7.57 14.23 1.48
CA ARG A 135 8.64 13.25 1.22
C ARG A 135 8.28 11.87 1.72
N LEU A 136 8.45 10.87 0.86
CA LEU A 136 8.34 9.46 1.21
C LEU A 136 9.73 8.84 1.37
N PHE A 137 10.05 8.43 2.59
CA PHE A 137 11.25 7.69 2.94
C PHE A 137 10.99 6.20 2.83
N VAL A 138 11.88 5.49 2.15
CA VAL A 138 11.70 4.08 1.79
C VAL A 138 12.95 3.30 2.18
N SER A 139 12.80 2.33 3.07
CA SER A 139 13.83 1.33 3.34
C SER A 139 13.85 0.29 2.21
N ASP A 140 14.86 0.37 1.35
CA ASP A 140 15.09 -0.55 0.22
C ASP A 140 16.06 -1.66 0.66
N ALA A 141 15.50 -2.65 1.35
CA ALA A 141 16.24 -3.57 2.21
C ALA A 141 17.30 -4.38 1.47
N VAL A 142 17.01 -4.85 0.25
CA VAL A 142 17.97 -5.65 -0.53
C VAL A 142 19.09 -4.80 -1.13
N ASN A 143 18.80 -3.53 -1.45
CA ASN A 143 19.82 -2.61 -1.96
C ASN A 143 20.57 -1.87 -0.84
N ASN A 144 20.34 -2.23 0.42
CA ASN A 144 21.03 -1.68 1.61
C ASN A 144 21.01 -0.15 1.68
N ARG A 145 19.86 0.47 1.38
CA ARG A 145 19.75 1.93 1.30
C ARG A 145 18.40 2.45 1.75
N ILE A 146 18.36 3.75 2.02
CA ILE A 146 17.14 4.52 2.15
C ILE A 146 17.05 5.43 0.92
N LEU A 147 15.90 5.40 0.24
CA LEU A 147 15.56 6.37 -0.79
C LEU A 147 14.55 7.37 -0.24
N VAL A 148 14.60 8.58 -0.77
CA VAL A 148 13.66 9.66 -0.45
C VAL A 148 13.04 10.12 -1.77
N PHE A 149 11.72 10.02 -1.87
CA PHE A 149 10.96 10.46 -3.02
C PHE A 149 10.21 11.74 -2.68
N ASP A 150 10.31 12.74 -3.54
CA ASP A 150 9.36 13.84 -3.56
C ASP A 150 8.04 13.31 -4.11
N VAL A 151 7.00 13.39 -3.30
CA VAL A 151 5.64 12.94 -3.63
C VAL A 151 4.65 14.09 -3.51
N SER A 152 5.09 15.33 -3.66
CA SER A 152 4.17 16.48 -3.75
C SER A 152 3.15 16.28 -4.88
N SER A 153 1.93 16.74 -4.65
CA SER A 153 0.93 16.86 -5.70
C SER A 153 1.22 18.18 -6.42
N GLU A 154 1.46 18.17 -7.73
CA GLU A 154 1.60 19.43 -8.49
C GLU A 154 0.38 20.36 -8.33
#